data_AF-A0A0U3AMU1-F1
#
_entry.id   AF-A0A0U3AMU1-F1
#
_cell.length_a   1.000
_cell.length_b   1.000
_cell.length_c   1.000
_cell.angle_alpha   90.00
_cell.angle_beta   90.00
_cell.angle_gamma   90.00
#
_symmetry.space_group_name_H-M   'P 1'
#
loop_
_entity.id
_entity.type
_entity.pdbx_description
1 polymer ?
#
loop_
_entity_poly.entity_id
_entity_poly.type
_entity_poly.pdbx_seq_one_letter_code
_entity_poly.pdbx_strand_id
1 'polypeptide(L)'
;MPTRDNPADPIFQNFPAYLLLKNAGFIDVFRTARPNDPGFTCCHDENLLNVTSAVSHRIDLVQFRGPFTIEDVQVVDASPADRTRLGLWPSDHAGVVATLKLRSRDDAD
;
A
#
# COMPACT_ATOMS: atom_id res chain seq x y z
N MET A 1 -17.25 13.55 -12.46
CA MET A 1 -15.83 13.86 -12.23
C MET A 1 -15.43 13.12 -10.97
N PRO A 2 -14.45 12.21 -10.97
CA PRO A 2 -13.92 11.73 -9.70
C PRO A 2 -13.35 12.95 -8.97
N THR A 3 -13.77 13.17 -7.73
CA THR A 3 -13.23 14.23 -6.88
C THR A 3 -11.72 14.00 -6.77
N ARG A 4 -10.93 15.07 -6.85
CA ARG A 4 -9.45 14.98 -6.91
C ARG A 4 -8.82 14.36 -5.66
N ASP A 5 -9.60 14.04 -4.65
CA ASP A 5 -9.17 13.49 -3.36
C ASP A 5 -10.12 12.37 -2.89
N ASN A 6 -10.16 11.24 -3.60
CA ASN A 6 -10.94 10.07 -3.16
C ASN A 6 -10.03 8.92 -2.70
N PRO A 7 -9.79 8.74 -1.39
CA PRO A 7 -8.90 7.68 -0.87
C PRO A 7 -9.44 6.27 -1.11
N ALA A 8 -10.73 6.16 -1.49
CA ALA A 8 -11.35 4.93 -1.96
C ALA A 8 -11.11 4.65 -3.46
N ASP A 9 -10.35 5.49 -4.18
CA ASP A 9 -9.81 5.16 -5.50
C ASP A 9 -8.38 4.61 -5.34
N PRO A 10 -8.22 3.29 -5.17
CA PRO A 10 -6.92 2.67 -4.92
C PRO A 10 -5.98 2.74 -6.13
N ILE A 11 -6.54 2.89 -7.33
CA ILE A 11 -5.83 2.82 -8.61
C ILE A 11 -5.39 4.21 -9.04
N PHE A 12 -6.29 5.21 -8.98
CA PHE A 12 -6.01 6.59 -9.37
C PHE A 12 -5.88 7.49 -8.14
N GLN A 13 -4.78 7.29 -7.43
CA GLN A 13 -4.39 8.12 -6.30
C GLN A 13 -4.08 9.55 -6.78
N ASN A 14 -4.92 10.51 -6.38
CA ASN A 14 -4.84 11.91 -6.81
C ASN A 14 -4.52 12.90 -5.67
N PHE A 15 -4.20 12.40 -4.46
CA PHE A 15 -3.87 13.25 -3.31
C PHE A 15 -2.64 14.14 -3.59
N PRO A 16 -2.64 15.41 -3.17
CA PRO A 16 -1.55 16.35 -3.42
C PRO A 16 -0.17 15.83 -2.98
N ALA A 17 -0.08 15.21 -1.80
CA ALA A 17 1.18 14.66 -1.30
C ALA A 17 1.69 13.48 -2.14
N TYR A 18 0.80 12.60 -2.58
CA TYR A 18 1.15 11.50 -3.49
C TYR A 18 1.66 12.03 -4.83
N LEU A 19 0.93 12.98 -5.42
CA LEU A 19 1.32 13.59 -6.69
C LEU A 19 2.64 14.35 -6.57
N LEU A 20 2.92 15.00 -5.44
CA LEU A 20 4.20 15.68 -5.20
C LEU A 20 5.38 14.71 -5.25
N LEU A 21 5.31 13.58 -4.56
CA LEU A 21 6.38 12.57 -4.57
C LEU A 21 6.50 11.90 -5.95
N LYS A 22 5.37 11.52 -6.56
CA LYS A 22 5.33 10.93 -7.90
C LYS A 22 5.94 11.86 -8.95
N ASN A 23 5.55 13.14 -8.96
CA ASN A 23 6.08 14.13 -9.90
C ASN A 23 7.56 14.44 -9.67
N ALA A 24 8.05 14.26 -8.44
CA ALA A 24 9.47 14.37 -8.16
C ALA A 24 10.26 13.13 -8.67
N GLY A 25 9.60 12.06 -9.09
CA GLY A 25 10.22 10.85 -9.65
C GLY A 25 10.31 9.68 -8.66
N PHE A 26 9.49 9.66 -7.61
CA PHE A 26 9.31 8.46 -6.80
C PHE A 26 8.36 7.47 -7.50
N ILE A 27 8.66 6.19 -7.36
CA ILE A 27 7.86 5.06 -7.87
C ILE A 27 7.09 4.46 -6.70
N ASP A 28 5.77 4.29 -6.88
CA ASP A 28 4.90 3.55 -5.96
C ASP A 28 5.08 2.04 -6.19
N VAL A 29 5.70 1.37 -5.22
CA VAL A 29 6.08 -0.05 -5.31
C VAL A 29 4.85 -0.92 -5.54
N PHE A 30 3.79 -0.71 -4.77
CA PHE A 30 2.58 -1.54 -4.82
C PHE A 30 1.89 -1.40 -6.16
N ARG A 31 1.69 -0.15 -6.63
CA ARG A 31 1.01 0.10 -7.90
C ARG A 31 1.79 -0.44 -9.09
N THR A 32 3.13 -0.40 -9.04
CA THR A 32 3.98 -0.94 -10.10
C THR A 32 3.94 -2.47 -10.16
N ALA A 33 4.04 -3.17 -9.02
CA ALA A 33 4.11 -4.63 -9.00
C ALA A 33 2.73 -5.33 -8.99
N ARG A 34 1.67 -4.65 -8.54
CA ARG A 34 0.30 -5.20 -8.43
C ARG A 34 -0.74 -4.26 -9.07
N PRO A 35 -0.68 -4.00 -10.39
CA PRO A 35 -1.48 -2.95 -11.03
C PRO A 35 -3.00 -3.17 -10.96
N ASN A 36 -3.44 -4.42 -10.87
CA ASN A 36 -4.86 -4.81 -10.80
C ASN A 36 -5.35 -5.06 -9.36
N ASP A 37 -4.46 -5.02 -8.38
CA ASP A 37 -4.81 -5.17 -6.98
C ASP A 37 -5.13 -3.78 -6.39
N PRO A 38 -6.29 -3.60 -5.74
CA PRO A 38 -6.58 -2.41 -4.97
C PRO A 38 -5.51 -2.10 -3.90
N GLY A 39 -4.98 -3.10 -3.22
CA GLY A 39 -4.01 -2.91 -2.12
C GLY A 39 -4.57 -2.09 -0.98
N PHE A 40 -5.80 -2.36 -0.55
CA PHE A 40 -6.43 -1.62 0.54
C PHE A 40 -5.70 -1.85 1.87
N THR A 41 -5.55 -0.76 2.63
CA THR A 41 -4.86 -0.74 3.91
C THR A 41 -5.69 -0.12 5.03
N CYS A 42 -6.77 0.61 4.73
CA CYS A 42 -7.58 1.30 5.74
C CYS A 42 -9.09 1.17 5.46
N CYS A 43 -10.01 1.11 6.42
CA CYS A 43 -9.75 0.98 7.86
C CYS A 43 -10.71 -0.05 8.47
N HIS A 44 -10.26 -0.71 9.52
CA HIS A 44 -11.12 -1.44 10.44
C HIS A 44 -11.82 -0.50 11.42
N ASP A 45 -12.80 -1.03 12.15
CA ASP A 45 -13.54 -0.27 13.17
C ASP A 45 -12.59 0.18 14.29
N GLU A 46 -12.89 1.29 14.97
CA GLU A 46 -12.00 1.85 16.00
C GLU A 46 -11.77 0.91 17.19
N ASN A 47 -12.69 -0.03 17.41
CA ASN A 47 -12.57 -1.07 18.44
C ASN A 47 -11.83 -2.33 17.96
N LEU A 48 -11.51 -2.43 16.67
CA LEU A 48 -10.80 -3.53 16.01
C LEU A 48 -11.51 -4.90 16.08
N LEU A 49 -12.82 -4.93 16.32
CA LEU A 49 -13.57 -6.17 16.57
C LEU A 49 -14.42 -6.65 15.39
N ASN A 50 -14.56 -5.86 14.32
CA ASN A 50 -15.27 -6.28 13.10
C ASN A 50 -14.74 -7.63 12.60
N VAL A 51 -15.65 -8.58 12.33
CA VAL A 51 -15.24 -9.95 11.99
C VAL A 51 -14.72 -10.06 10.56
N THR A 52 -15.32 -9.28 9.66
CA THR A 52 -14.94 -9.19 8.25
C THR A 52 -13.99 -8.01 8.06
N SER A 53 -13.00 -8.16 7.19
CA SER A 53 -12.11 -7.06 6.82
C SER A 53 -12.93 -5.90 6.23
N ALA A 54 -12.66 -4.69 6.70
CA ALA A 54 -13.37 -3.47 6.32
C ALA A 54 -12.48 -2.49 5.53
N VAL A 55 -11.22 -2.87 5.28
CA VAL A 55 -10.30 -2.01 4.52
C VAL A 55 -10.81 -1.81 3.10
N SER A 56 -10.88 -0.55 2.70
CA SER A 56 -11.50 -0.06 1.47
C SER A 56 -10.77 1.15 0.86
N HIS A 57 -9.70 1.61 1.52
CA HIS A 57 -8.88 2.75 1.12
C HIS A 57 -7.42 2.31 1.09
N ARG A 58 -6.64 2.86 0.14
CA ARG A 58 -5.18 2.67 0.10
C ARG A 58 -4.51 4.00 0.41
N ILE A 59 -4.04 4.13 1.63
CA ILE A 59 -3.40 5.36 2.14
C ILE A 59 -2.05 5.12 2.79
N ASP A 60 -1.60 3.85 2.84
CA ASP A 60 -0.27 3.45 3.28
C ASP A 60 0.53 3.01 2.06
N LEU A 61 1.71 3.63 1.85
CA LEU A 61 2.46 3.47 0.60
C LEU A 61 3.95 3.28 0.90
N VAL A 62 4.59 2.43 0.08
CA VAL A 62 6.05 2.41 -0.06
C VAL A 62 6.40 3.06 -1.40
N GLN A 63 7.17 4.14 -1.34
CA GLN A 63 7.65 4.85 -2.52
C GLN A 63 9.17 4.93 -2.50
N PHE A 64 9.83 4.66 -3.64
CA PHE A 64 11.28 4.76 -3.73
C PHE A 64 11.73 5.58 -4.94
N ARG A 65 12.95 6.11 -4.86
CA ARG A 65 13.69 6.66 -5.98
C ARG A 65 15.14 6.19 -5.86
N GLY A 66 15.76 5.88 -6.99
CA GLY A 66 17.15 5.43 -7.04
C GLY A 66 17.28 4.09 -7.76
N PRO A 67 18.48 3.49 -7.72
CA PRO A 67 18.79 2.30 -8.50
C PRO A 67 18.26 1.04 -7.80
N PHE A 68 16.95 0.96 -7.57
CA PHE A 68 16.30 -0.23 -7.01
C PHE A 68 15.49 -0.97 -8.08
N THR A 69 15.30 -2.26 -7.87
CA THR A 69 14.28 -3.10 -8.51
C THR A 69 13.34 -3.64 -7.44
N ILE A 70 12.07 -3.87 -7.82
CA ILE A 70 11.06 -4.43 -6.93
C ILE A 70 11.17 -5.96 -7.02
N GLU A 71 11.44 -6.62 -5.90
CA GLU A 71 11.43 -8.09 -5.83
C GLU A 71 10.07 -8.60 -5.41
N ASP A 72 9.47 -7.98 -4.38
CA ASP A 72 8.14 -8.34 -3.92
C ASP A 72 7.45 -7.15 -3.23
N VAL A 73 6.13 -7.22 -3.18
CA VAL A 73 5.29 -6.34 -2.38
C VAL A 73 3.99 -7.03 -2.00
N GLN A 74 3.59 -6.84 -0.74
CA GLN A 74 2.37 -7.40 -0.19
C GLN A 74 1.73 -6.47 0.84
N VAL A 75 0.39 -6.55 0.93
CA VAL A 75 -0.35 -6.08 2.10
C VAL A 75 -0.34 -7.22 3.14
N VAL A 76 -0.03 -6.89 4.38
CA VAL A 76 -0.02 -7.83 5.52
C VAL A 76 -1.08 -7.43 6.53
N ASP A 77 -1.54 -8.38 7.33
CA ASP A 77 -2.50 -8.15 8.42
C ASP A 77 -3.88 -7.64 7.94
N ALA A 78 -4.30 -8.03 6.73
CA ALA A 78 -5.58 -7.65 6.12
C ALA A 78 -6.62 -8.79 6.05
N SER A 79 -6.23 -10.01 6.42
CA SER A 79 -7.08 -11.20 6.39
C SER A 79 -7.69 -11.49 7.77
N PRO A 80 -8.92 -12.04 7.87
CA PRO A 80 -9.47 -12.48 9.15
C PRO A 80 -8.60 -13.48 9.91
N ALA A 81 -7.71 -14.20 9.21
CA ALA A 81 -6.74 -15.12 9.82
C ALA A 81 -5.60 -14.40 10.57
N ASP A 82 -5.38 -13.12 10.29
CA ASP A 82 -4.33 -12.30 10.90
C ASP A 82 -4.77 -11.68 12.25
N ARG A 83 -6.05 -11.86 12.61
CA ARG A 83 -6.59 -11.39 13.89
C ARG A 83 -5.88 -12.08 15.05
N THR A 84 -5.63 -11.32 16.11
CA THR A 84 -5.02 -11.80 17.35
C THR A 84 -5.87 -12.92 17.97
N ARG A 85 -5.29 -13.66 18.94
CA ARG A 85 -6.02 -14.71 19.67
C ARG A 85 -7.26 -14.21 20.41
N LEU A 86 -7.34 -12.91 20.70
CA LEU A 86 -8.49 -12.26 21.33
C LEU A 86 -9.51 -11.72 20.31
N GLY A 87 -9.27 -11.92 19.01
CA GLY A 87 -10.14 -11.47 17.93
C GLY A 87 -9.93 -10.02 17.52
N LEU A 88 -8.91 -9.31 17.99
CA LEU A 88 -8.62 -7.95 17.50
C LEU A 88 -7.86 -8.00 16.18
N TRP A 89 -8.18 -7.09 15.25
CA TRP A 89 -7.24 -6.75 14.18
C TRP A 89 -5.93 -6.22 14.79
N PRO A 90 -4.76 -6.48 14.18
CA PRO A 90 -3.49 -5.96 14.70
C PRO A 90 -3.43 -4.43 14.79
N SER A 91 -4.15 -3.74 13.90
CA SER A 91 -4.31 -2.29 13.84
C SER A 91 -5.58 -1.96 13.05
N ASP A 92 -6.05 -0.71 13.09
CA ASP A 92 -7.12 -0.23 12.20
C ASP A 92 -6.65 -0.18 10.74
N HIS A 93 -5.34 -0.18 10.53
CA HIS A 93 -4.69 -0.31 9.23
C HIS A 93 -4.02 -1.68 9.03
N ALA A 94 -4.00 -2.15 7.78
CA ALA A 94 -3.13 -3.22 7.32
C ALA A 94 -1.76 -2.67 6.90
N GLY A 95 -0.71 -3.48 7.05
CA GLY A 95 0.66 -3.08 6.71
C GLY A 95 0.97 -3.23 5.22
N VAL A 96 1.94 -2.46 4.71
CA VAL A 96 2.52 -2.68 3.37
C VAL A 96 4.00 -2.98 3.52
N VAL A 97 4.42 -4.12 2.99
CA VAL A 97 5.82 -4.57 3.02
C VAL A 97 6.32 -4.71 1.59
N ALA A 98 7.49 -4.12 1.31
CA ALA A 98 8.14 -4.21 0.02
C ALA A 98 9.59 -4.69 0.18
N THR A 99 9.99 -5.62 -0.66
CA THR A 99 11.38 -6.06 -0.79
C THR A 99 11.98 -5.41 -2.03
N LEU A 100 13.02 -4.58 -1.81
CA LEU A 100 13.72 -3.85 -2.86
C LEU A 100 15.16 -4.34 -2.94
N LYS A 101 15.63 -4.60 -4.15
CA LYS A 101 17.04 -4.91 -4.41
C LYS A 101 17.74 -3.69 -4.97
N LEU A 102 18.87 -3.33 -4.36
CA LEU A 102 19.77 -2.32 -4.91
C LEU A 102 20.45 -2.91 -6.16
N ARG A 103 20.29 -2.27 -7.31
CA ARG A 103 21.03 -2.60 -8.53
C ARG A 103 22.50 -2.30 -8.31
N SER A 104 23.34 -3.26 -8.64
CA SER A 104 24.77 -3.02 -8.72
C SER A 104 25.07 -2.19 -9.98
N ARG A 105 26.23 -1.52 -10.02
CA ARG A 105 26.65 -0.78 -11.22
C ARG A 105 26.79 -1.69 -12.45
N ASP A 106 26.94 -3.00 -12.24
CA ASP A 106 27.19 -3.99 -13.28
C ASP A 106 25.88 -4.52 -13.91
N ASP A 107 24.70 -4.17 -13.35
CA ASP A 107 23.38 -4.54 -13.89
C ASP A 107 22.83 -3.50 -14.88
N ALA A 108 23.65 -2.53 -15.30
CA ALA A 108 23.27 -1.39 -16.14
C ALA A 108 23.65 -1.53 -17.63
N ASP A 109 24.23 -2.67 -18.02
CA ASP A 109 24.63 -3.00 -19.41
C ASP A 109 23.66 -3.99 -20.07
#